data_AF-A0A448ZHG5-F1
#
_entry.id   AF-A0A448ZHG5-F1
#
_cell.length_a   1.000
_cell.length_b   1.000
_cell.length_c   1.000
_cell.angle_alpha   90.00
_cell.angle_beta   90.00
_cell.angle_gamma   90.00
#
_symmetry.space_group_name_H-M   'P 1'
#
loop_
_entity.id
_entity.type
_entity.pdbx_description
1 polymer ?
#
loop_
_entity_poly.entity_id
_entity_poly.type
_entity_poly.pdbx_seq_one_letter_code
_entity_poly.pdbx_strand_id
1 'polypeptide(L)'
;MGVFNDIASVDAFAINAYCIVSALFFSACAYAQLNDPNPVQWFCAYVFGGCVPNLYWMTTSTDSNSATTEKLVLALHGFVGGLGLAIIYKLATVAPKLLDEMTEHHHGLLWAFMEHEEGRDSCGLLLLIFHASYLASVIKKKGPDHRRQQMNGNNGRGAPSVMLSPAVLSLGLLGVLAVCVYVWVVHHPELVAKHGLKHCQGEMFGRAGEL
;
A
#
# COMPACT_ATOMS: atom_id res chain seq x y z
N MET A 1 5.90 -33.71 17.67
CA MET A 1 6.53 -32.61 16.89
C MET A 1 5.70 -32.24 15.65
N GLY A 2 4.35 -32.26 15.69
CA GLY A 2 3.50 -31.98 14.52
C GLY A 2 3.03 -30.53 14.38
N VAL A 3 2.78 -29.84 15.50
CA VAL A 3 2.12 -28.52 15.53
C VAL A 3 2.95 -27.38 14.91
N PHE A 4 4.30 -27.46 14.97
CA PHE A 4 5.16 -26.41 14.43
C PHE A 4 5.30 -26.45 12.90
N ASN A 5 5.07 -27.61 12.27
CA ASN A 5 5.04 -27.70 10.80
C ASN A 5 3.75 -27.12 10.22
N ASP A 6 2.63 -27.29 10.94
CA ASP A 6 1.33 -26.77 10.50
C ASP A 6 1.31 -25.24 10.51
N ILE A 7 1.82 -24.60 11.57
CA ILE A 7 1.84 -23.13 11.68
C ILE A 7 2.69 -22.48 10.58
N ALA A 8 3.86 -23.04 10.27
CA ALA A 8 4.72 -22.53 9.19
C ALA A 8 4.07 -22.67 7.80
N SER A 9 3.29 -23.75 7.60
CA SER A 9 2.54 -23.96 6.36
C SER A 9 1.34 -23.00 6.21
N VAL A 10 0.66 -22.71 7.32
CA VAL A 10 -0.47 -21.77 7.37
C VAL A 10 0.00 -20.34 7.15
N ASP A 11 1.11 -19.94 7.76
CA ASP A 11 1.71 -18.62 7.55
C ASP A 11 2.10 -18.41 6.08
N ALA A 12 2.74 -19.40 5.46
CA ALA A 12 3.12 -19.34 4.05
C ALA A 12 1.90 -19.26 3.12
N PHE A 13 0.85 -20.04 3.40
CA PHE A 13 -0.40 -20.00 2.66
C PHE A 13 -1.08 -18.63 2.77
N ALA A 14 -1.20 -18.08 3.99
CA ALA A 14 -1.82 -16.78 4.23
C ALA A 14 -1.07 -15.64 3.53
N ILE A 15 0.27 -15.66 3.56
CA ILE A 15 1.08 -14.66 2.86
C ILE A 15 0.91 -14.80 1.34
N ASN A 16 0.89 -16.02 0.79
CA ASN A 16 0.67 -16.22 -0.64
C ASN A 16 -0.71 -15.75 -1.09
N ALA A 17 -1.76 -16.05 -0.32
CA ALA A 17 -3.11 -15.54 -0.59
C ALA A 17 -3.14 -14.01 -0.55
N TYR A 18 -2.50 -13.40 0.45
CA TYR A 18 -2.32 -11.95 0.53
C TYR A 18 -1.60 -11.40 -0.71
N CYS A 19 -0.49 -12.01 -1.15
CA CYS A 19 0.27 -11.55 -2.30
C CYS A 19 -0.55 -11.60 -3.59
N ILE A 20 -1.36 -12.65 -3.77
CA ILE A 20 -2.26 -12.76 -4.94
C ILE A 20 -3.32 -11.66 -4.90
N VAL A 21 -4.03 -11.51 -3.78
CA VAL A 21 -5.11 -10.52 -3.64
C VAL A 21 -4.56 -9.10 -3.77
N SER A 22 -3.43 -8.80 -3.14
CA SER A 22 -2.81 -7.47 -3.22
C SER A 22 -2.26 -7.18 -4.62
N ALA A 23 -1.69 -8.16 -5.33
CA ALA A 23 -1.28 -7.96 -6.72
C ALA A 23 -2.47 -7.63 -7.63
N LEU A 24 -3.60 -8.34 -7.48
CA LEU A 24 -4.83 -8.03 -8.21
C LEU A 24 -5.36 -6.63 -7.89
N PHE A 25 -5.38 -6.27 -6.60
CA PHE A 25 -5.80 -4.95 -6.14
C PHE A 25 -4.93 -3.83 -6.72
N PHE A 26 -3.61 -3.91 -6.58
CA PHE A 26 -2.70 -2.87 -7.08
C PHE A 26 -2.63 -2.84 -8.61
N SER A 27 -2.84 -3.96 -9.30
CA SER A 27 -3.03 -3.97 -10.75
C SER A 27 -4.29 -3.22 -11.16
N ALA A 28 -5.40 -3.38 -10.43
CA ALA A 28 -6.62 -2.60 -10.66
C ALA A 28 -6.41 -1.10 -10.38
N CYS A 29 -5.69 -0.75 -9.31
CA CYS A 29 -5.30 0.64 -9.04
C CYS A 29 -4.42 1.22 -10.16
N ALA A 30 -3.40 0.48 -10.61
CA ALA A 30 -2.54 0.90 -11.71
C ALA A 30 -3.35 1.16 -12.98
N TYR A 31 -4.29 0.28 -13.30
CA TYR A 31 -5.17 0.44 -14.45
C TYR A 31 -6.06 1.69 -14.33
N ALA A 32 -6.61 1.95 -13.15
CA ALA A 32 -7.42 3.15 -12.91
C ALA A 32 -6.64 4.44 -13.17
N GLN A 33 -5.37 4.51 -12.78
CA GLN A 33 -4.50 5.69 -12.98
C GLN A 33 -4.18 5.98 -14.45
N LEU A 34 -4.45 5.06 -15.38
CA LEU A 34 -4.28 5.35 -16.81
C LEU A 34 -5.21 6.47 -17.31
N ASN A 35 -6.25 6.81 -16.55
CA ASN A 35 -7.16 7.92 -16.87
C ASN A 35 -6.66 9.29 -16.38
N ASP A 36 -5.59 9.34 -15.59
CA ASP A 36 -5.06 10.60 -15.06
C ASP A 36 -4.28 11.38 -16.14
N PRO A 37 -4.18 12.72 -16.03
CA PRO A 37 -3.38 13.54 -16.95
C PRO A 37 -1.89 13.17 -16.98
N ASN A 38 -1.37 12.59 -15.89
CA ASN A 38 0.03 12.17 -15.74
C ASN A 38 0.11 10.74 -15.18
N PRO A 39 -0.26 9.72 -15.99
CA PRO A 39 -0.53 8.37 -15.48
C PRO A 39 0.75 7.59 -15.14
N VAL A 40 1.86 7.91 -15.81
CA VAL A 40 3.08 7.10 -15.83
C VAL A 40 3.66 6.89 -14.43
N GLN A 41 3.76 7.96 -13.65
CA GLN A 41 4.39 7.88 -12.32
C GLN A 41 3.58 6.99 -11.36
N TRP A 42 2.25 7.10 -11.37
CA TRP A 42 1.37 6.38 -10.46
C TRP A 42 1.17 4.93 -10.90
N PHE A 43 1.04 4.72 -12.22
CA PHE A 43 1.04 3.39 -12.81
C PHE A 43 2.32 2.63 -12.40
N CYS A 44 3.49 3.25 -12.60
CA CYS A 44 4.77 2.65 -12.22
C CYS A 44 4.85 2.40 -10.71
N ALA A 45 4.38 3.32 -9.86
CA ALA A 45 4.37 3.13 -8.42
C ALA A 45 3.55 1.89 -8.02
N TYR A 46 2.33 1.74 -8.54
CA TYR A 46 1.47 0.59 -8.22
C TYR A 46 2.03 -0.72 -8.77
N VAL A 47 2.60 -0.73 -9.98
CA VAL A 47 3.18 -1.95 -10.56
C VAL A 47 4.46 -2.37 -9.82
N PHE A 48 5.43 -1.46 -9.69
CA PHE A 48 6.73 -1.78 -9.08
C PHE A 48 6.69 -1.88 -7.55
N GLY A 49 5.79 -1.15 -6.90
CA GLY A 49 5.59 -1.20 -5.46
C GLY A 49 4.58 -2.24 -4.99
N GLY A 50 3.56 -2.52 -5.81
CA GLY A 50 2.41 -3.34 -5.42
C GLY A 50 2.32 -4.71 -6.10
N CYS A 51 2.92 -4.91 -7.28
CA CYS A 51 2.84 -6.19 -7.99
C CYS A 51 4.18 -6.93 -8.03
N VAL A 52 5.26 -6.25 -8.37
CA VAL A 52 6.60 -6.87 -8.47
C VAL A 52 7.07 -7.51 -7.15
N PRO A 53 6.91 -6.87 -5.97
CA PRO A 53 7.35 -7.47 -4.71
C PRO A 53 6.54 -8.72 -4.33
N ASN A 54 5.26 -8.76 -4.69
CA ASN A 54 4.40 -9.94 -4.55
C ASN A 54 4.88 -11.11 -5.40
N LEU A 55 5.19 -10.83 -6.68
CA LEU A 55 5.72 -11.85 -7.59
C LEU A 55 7.08 -12.37 -7.09
N TYR A 56 7.94 -11.49 -6.60
CA TYR A 56 9.21 -11.88 -6.00
C TYR A 56 9.00 -12.84 -4.82
N TRP A 57 8.09 -12.53 -3.89
CA TRP A 57 7.79 -13.42 -2.77
C TRP A 57 7.33 -14.81 -3.22
N MET A 58 6.43 -14.86 -4.21
CA MET A 58 5.86 -16.12 -4.70
C MET A 58 6.86 -16.96 -5.50
N THR A 59 7.83 -16.32 -6.17
CA THR A 59 8.78 -17.01 -7.05
C THR A 59 10.11 -17.33 -6.39
N THR A 60 10.42 -16.74 -5.23
CA THR A 60 11.65 -17.06 -4.49
C THR A 60 11.50 -18.30 -3.62
N SER A 61 12.24 -19.34 -4.00
CA SER A 61 12.44 -20.53 -3.17
C SER A 61 13.18 -20.17 -1.87
N THR A 62 13.04 -21.03 -0.86
CA THR A 62 13.60 -20.84 0.50
C THR A 62 15.13 -20.73 0.53
N ASP A 63 15.82 -21.05 -0.58
CA ASP A 63 17.28 -20.98 -0.75
C ASP A 63 17.76 -19.68 -1.42
N SER A 64 16.91 -18.65 -1.49
CA SER A 64 17.24 -17.37 -2.09
C SER A 64 18.49 -16.73 -1.46
N ASN A 65 19.43 -16.33 -2.32
CA ASN A 65 20.69 -15.67 -1.96
C ASN A 65 20.43 -14.45 -1.05
N SER A 66 21.07 -14.40 0.12
CA SER A 66 20.85 -13.35 1.13
C SER A 66 21.11 -11.95 0.59
N ALA A 67 22.12 -11.79 -0.28
CA ALA A 67 22.48 -10.51 -0.87
C ALA A 67 21.38 -9.91 -1.76
N THR A 68 20.60 -10.74 -2.47
CA THR A 68 19.48 -10.27 -3.31
C THR A 68 18.31 -9.83 -2.44
N THR A 69 18.07 -10.57 -1.35
CA THR A 69 17.02 -10.29 -0.38
C THR A 69 17.24 -8.94 0.32
N GLU A 70 18.47 -8.68 0.76
CA GLU A 70 18.84 -7.40 1.38
C GLU A 70 18.69 -6.21 0.44
N LYS A 71 19.12 -6.35 -0.82
CA LYS A 71 18.97 -5.30 -1.85
C LYS A 71 17.50 -4.98 -2.11
N LEU A 72 16.64 -5.99 -2.19
CA LEU A 72 15.21 -5.78 -2.38
C LEU A 72 14.59 -5.08 -1.17
N VAL A 73 14.91 -5.52 0.04
CA VAL A 73 14.41 -4.88 1.27
C VAL A 73 14.85 -3.42 1.31
N LEU A 74 16.11 -3.11 0.99
CA LEU A 74 16.60 -1.73 0.92
C LEU A 74 15.86 -0.92 -0.16
N ALA A 75 15.63 -1.49 -1.34
CA ALA A 75 14.85 -0.86 -2.40
C ALA A 75 13.41 -0.55 -1.96
N LEU A 76 12.76 -1.47 -1.25
CA LEU A 76 11.42 -1.26 -0.68
C LEU A 76 11.40 -0.14 0.37
N HIS A 77 12.41 -0.05 1.24
CA HIS A 77 12.49 1.06 2.20
C HIS A 77 12.72 2.41 1.50
N GLY A 78 13.59 2.45 0.49
CA GLY A 78 13.80 3.64 -0.32
C GLY A 78 12.53 4.07 -1.06
N PHE A 79 11.78 3.10 -1.60
CA PHE A 79 10.49 3.32 -2.23
C PHE A 79 9.46 3.88 -1.25
N VAL A 80 9.32 3.27 -0.05
CA VAL A 80 8.45 3.77 1.02
C VAL A 80 8.81 5.21 1.42
N GLY A 81 10.10 5.52 1.54
CA GLY A 81 10.57 6.87 1.82
C GLY A 81 10.17 7.87 0.73
N GLY A 82 10.32 7.48 -0.54
CA GLY A 82 9.89 8.27 -1.70
C GLY A 82 8.38 8.52 -1.73
N LEU A 83 7.57 7.50 -1.46
CA LEU A 83 6.11 7.64 -1.35
C LEU A 83 5.71 8.52 -0.17
N GLY A 84 6.40 8.40 0.98
CA GLY A 84 6.15 9.26 2.14
C GLY A 84 6.39 10.74 1.82
N LEU A 85 7.47 11.05 1.09
CA LEU A 85 7.72 12.41 0.59
C LEU A 85 6.64 12.88 -0.40
N ALA A 86 6.16 12.01 -1.28
CA ALA A 86 5.07 12.33 -2.21
C ALA A 86 3.75 12.64 -1.47
N ILE A 87 3.43 11.89 -0.41
CA ILE A 87 2.29 12.17 0.46
C ILE A 87 2.47 13.52 1.15
N ILE A 88 3.63 13.78 1.76
CA ILE A 88 3.89 15.06 2.44
C ILE A 88 3.73 16.24 1.47
N TYR A 89 4.26 16.10 0.25
CA TYR A 89 4.12 17.11 -0.79
C TYR A 89 2.64 17.35 -1.15
N LYS A 90 1.86 16.29 -1.40
CA LYS A 90 0.42 16.39 -1.67
C LYS A 90 -0.35 16.98 -0.49
N LEU A 91 -0.07 16.56 0.74
CA LEU A 91 -0.69 17.11 1.94
C LEU A 91 -0.40 18.60 2.10
N ALA A 92 0.82 19.06 1.81
CA ALA A 92 1.16 20.48 1.86
C ALA A 92 0.35 21.31 0.85
N THR A 93 0.03 20.73 -0.32
CA THR A 93 -0.81 21.40 -1.34
C THR A 93 -2.30 21.40 -1.00
N VAL A 94 -2.77 20.43 -0.22
CA VAL A 94 -4.20 20.25 0.11
C VAL A 94 -4.56 20.89 1.45
N ALA A 95 -3.64 20.91 2.41
CA ALA A 95 -3.82 21.51 3.73
C ALA A 95 -4.47 22.91 3.72
N PRO A 96 -4.06 23.88 2.88
CA PRO A 96 -4.74 25.17 2.85
C PRO A 96 -6.21 25.06 2.39
N LYS A 97 -6.51 24.22 1.39
CA LYS A 97 -7.89 23.99 0.91
C LYS A 97 -8.78 23.37 1.99
N LEU A 98 -8.24 22.44 2.76
CA LEU A 98 -8.97 21.79 3.86
C LEU A 98 -9.28 22.75 5.00
N LEU A 99 -8.34 23.64 5.33
CA LEU A 99 -8.53 24.61 6.39
C LEU A 99 -9.65 25.59 6.04
N ASP A 100 -9.74 26.03 4.79
CA ASP A 100 -10.82 26.89 4.32
C ASP A 100 -12.17 26.15 4.33
N GLU A 101 -12.25 24.94 3.77
CA GLU A 101 -13.51 24.16 3.71
C GLU A 101 -14.03 23.72 5.08
N MET A 102 -13.15 23.40 6.04
CA MET A 102 -13.55 23.08 7.42
C MET A 102 -14.22 24.25 8.13
N THR A 103 -13.93 25.49 7.71
CA THR A 103 -14.59 26.67 8.29
C THR A 103 -15.96 26.95 7.67
N GLU A 104 -16.22 26.48 6.44
CA GLU A 104 -17.44 26.79 5.69
C GLU A 104 -18.48 25.66 5.69
N HIS A 105 -18.07 24.39 5.82
CA HIS A 105 -18.97 23.24 5.72
C HIS A 105 -18.93 22.29 6.93
N HIS A 106 -20.10 21.78 7.32
CA HIS A 106 -20.27 20.83 8.44
C HIS A 106 -19.87 19.39 8.11
N HIS A 107 -19.38 19.13 6.90
CA HIS A 107 -18.89 17.82 6.53
C HIS A 107 -17.52 17.60 7.19
N GLY A 108 -17.37 16.54 7.98
CA GLY A 108 -16.18 16.32 8.81
C GLY A 108 -14.87 16.28 8.01
N LEU A 109 -13.73 16.49 8.69
CA LEU A 109 -12.38 16.56 8.10
C LEU A 109 -12.06 15.43 7.11
N LEU A 110 -12.51 14.20 7.40
CA LEU A 110 -12.28 13.04 6.55
C LEU A 110 -12.96 13.18 5.17
N TRP A 111 -14.16 13.74 5.14
CA TRP A 111 -14.87 13.99 3.89
C TRP A 111 -14.18 15.08 3.09
N ALA A 112 -13.90 16.22 3.71
CA ALA A 112 -13.17 17.32 3.06
C ALA A 112 -11.85 16.81 2.47
N PHE A 113 -11.12 15.97 3.20
CA PHE A 113 -9.90 15.33 2.70
C PHE A 113 -10.11 14.49 1.44
N MET A 114 -11.13 13.63 1.46
CA MET A 114 -11.38 12.67 0.39
C MET A 114 -12.12 13.27 -0.80
N GLU A 115 -12.69 14.47 -0.65
CA GLU A 115 -13.26 15.23 -1.76
C GLU A 115 -12.17 15.63 -2.76
N HIS A 116 -10.99 16.02 -2.26
CA HIS A 116 -9.86 16.38 -3.10
C HIS A 116 -9.21 15.14 -3.74
N GLU A 117 -8.86 15.24 -5.02
CA GLU A 117 -8.15 14.19 -5.77
C GLU A 117 -6.83 13.81 -5.09
N GLU A 118 -6.09 14.82 -4.61
CA GLU A 118 -4.83 14.63 -3.91
C GLU A 118 -4.98 13.89 -2.57
N GLY A 119 -6.13 14.00 -1.91
CA GLY A 119 -6.43 13.26 -0.69
C GLY A 119 -6.70 11.78 -0.96
N ARG A 120 -7.50 11.49 -2.00
CA ARG A 120 -7.74 10.11 -2.49
C ARG A 120 -6.45 9.45 -2.94
N ASP A 121 -5.61 10.16 -3.68
CA ASP A 121 -4.28 9.70 -4.07
C ASP A 121 -3.43 9.35 -2.84
N SER A 122 -3.41 10.23 -1.84
CA SER A 122 -2.63 10.03 -0.61
C SER A 122 -3.06 8.75 0.12
N CYS A 123 -4.35 8.42 0.14
CA CYS A 123 -4.85 7.15 0.68
C CYS A 123 -4.35 5.94 -0.12
N GLY A 124 -4.36 6.00 -1.45
CA GLY A 124 -3.81 4.95 -2.32
C GLY A 124 -2.30 4.73 -2.10
N LEU A 125 -1.55 5.83 -1.96
CA LEU A 125 -0.11 5.78 -1.64
C LEU A 125 0.15 5.25 -0.24
N LEU A 126 -0.71 5.56 0.72
CA LEU A 126 -0.59 5.06 2.09
C LEU A 126 -0.82 3.54 2.15
N LEU A 127 -1.80 3.02 1.41
CA LEU A 127 -1.99 1.56 1.23
C LEU A 127 -0.73 0.91 0.64
N LEU A 128 -0.15 1.55 -0.37
CA LEU A 128 1.07 1.08 -1.03
C LEU A 128 2.28 1.10 -0.08
N ILE A 129 2.42 2.13 0.77
CA ILE A 129 3.45 2.21 1.82
C ILE A 129 3.31 1.05 2.81
N PHE A 130 2.10 0.82 3.34
CA PHE A 130 1.89 -0.24 4.30
C PHE A 130 2.12 -1.62 3.67
N HIS A 131 1.70 -1.82 2.42
CA HIS A 131 1.96 -3.03 1.65
C HIS A 131 3.46 -3.30 1.46
N ALA A 132 4.20 -2.31 0.93
CA ALA A 132 5.64 -2.45 0.71
C ALA A 132 6.40 -2.67 2.03
N SER A 133 5.99 -1.98 3.09
CA SER A 133 6.55 -2.15 4.45
C SER A 133 6.25 -3.54 5.02
N TYR A 134 5.03 -4.05 4.80
CA TYR A 134 4.61 -5.39 5.22
C TYR A 134 5.46 -6.44 4.51
N LEU A 135 5.59 -6.38 3.19
CA LEU A 135 6.42 -7.31 2.43
C LEU A 135 7.89 -7.23 2.81
N ALA A 136 8.45 -6.03 2.97
CA ALA A 136 9.83 -5.86 3.44
C ALA A 136 10.06 -6.56 4.80
N SER A 137 9.10 -6.45 5.71
CA SER A 137 9.15 -7.09 7.03
C SER A 137 9.05 -8.62 6.94
N VAL A 138 8.15 -9.13 6.10
CA VAL A 138 7.95 -10.57 5.88
C VAL A 138 9.16 -11.20 5.18
N ILE A 139 9.70 -10.55 4.15
CA ILE A 139 10.91 -10.98 3.42
C ILE A 139 12.12 -11.02 4.35
N LYS A 140 12.34 -9.97 5.16
CA LYS A 140 13.44 -9.93 6.12
C LYS A 140 13.33 -11.05 7.18
N LYS A 141 12.12 -11.38 7.63
CA LYS A 141 11.87 -12.47 8.59
C LYS A 141 12.20 -13.86 8.01
N LYS A 142 12.07 -14.05 6.70
CA LYS A 142 12.41 -15.30 5.99
C LYS A 142 13.93 -15.47 5.78
N GLY A 143 14.72 -14.39 5.84
CA GLY A 143 16.16 -14.41 5.56
C GLY A 143 17.02 -15.22 6.55
N PRO A 144 18.20 -15.71 6.12
CA PRO A 144 19.08 -16.57 6.93
C PRO A 144 19.62 -15.88 8.19
N ASP A 145 19.74 -14.55 8.20
CA ASP A 145 20.28 -13.79 9.33
C ASP A 145 19.40 -13.80 10.57
N HIS A 146 18.08 -13.90 10.42
CA HIS A 146 17.20 -14.06 11.58
C HIS A 146 17.30 -15.47 12.19
N ARG A 147 17.50 -16.51 11.36
CA ARG A 147 17.77 -17.88 11.83
C ARG A 147 19.11 -17.95 12.59
N ARG A 148 20.12 -17.21 12.14
CA ARG A 148 21.45 -17.15 12.78
C ARG A 148 21.46 -16.31 14.06
N GLN A 149 20.78 -15.17 14.08
CA GLN A 149 20.65 -14.32 15.28
C GLN A 149 19.80 -14.97 16.38
N GLN A 150 18.80 -15.77 16.03
CA GLN A 150 18.02 -16.52 17.03
C GLN A 150 18.83 -17.67 17.67
N MET A 151 19.88 -18.18 16.98
CA MET A 151 20.79 -19.19 17.52
C MET A 151 22.00 -18.60 18.29
N ASN A 152 22.47 -17.42 17.91
CA ASN A 152 23.56 -16.70 18.60
C ASN A 152 22.98 -15.56 19.46
N GLY A 153 22.24 -15.93 20.51
CA GLY A 153 21.78 -15.00 21.52
C GLY A 153 22.92 -14.50 22.41
N ASN A 154 23.65 -13.48 21.96
CA ASN A 154 24.24 -12.41 22.78
C ASN A 154 25.23 -11.58 21.96
N ASN A 155 25.21 -10.28 22.20
CA ASN A 155 26.21 -9.28 21.78
C ASN A 155 26.13 -8.79 20.33
N GLY A 156 25.16 -7.91 20.09
CA GLY A 156 25.23 -6.97 18.97
C GLY A 156 24.35 -5.76 19.25
N ARG A 157 24.95 -4.69 19.80
CA ARG A 157 24.34 -3.35 19.85
C ARG A 157 24.21 -2.80 18.42
N GLY A 158 23.26 -3.32 17.66
CA GLY A 158 22.73 -2.64 16.47
C GLY A 158 21.70 -1.61 16.91
N ALA A 159 21.71 -0.43 16.30
CA ALA A 159 20.68 0.58 16.52
C ALA A 159 19.28 -0.07 16.37
N PRO A 160 18.30 0.29 17.22
CA PRO A 160 16.96 -0.25 17.07
C PRO A 160 16.40 0.24 15.73
N SER A 161 16.46 -0.59 14.70
CA SER A 161 15.61 -0.39 13.54
C SER A 161 14.19 -0.60 14.06
N VAL A 162 13.44 0.48 14.26
CA VAL A 162 12.02 0.43 14.61
C VAL A 162 11.28 -0.17 13.41
N MET A 163 11.34 -1.50 13.29
CA MET A 163 10.54 -2.23 12.33
C MET A 163 9.21 -2.52 12.99
N LEU A 164 8.16 -1.95 12.41
CA LEU A 164 6.79 -2.29 12.78
C LEU A 164 6.57 -3.78 12.51
N SER A 165 5.90 -4.46 13.44
CA SER A 165 5.58 -5.87 13.23
C SER A 165 4.62 -6.03 12.04
N PRO A 166 4.69 -7.16 11.30
CA PRO A 166 3.74 -7.43 10.22
C PRO A 166 2.26 -7.36 10.66
N ALA A 167 1.98 -7.66 11.94
CA ALA A 167 0.65 -7.51 12.53
C ALA A 167 0.20 -6.04 12.61
N VAL A 168 1.08 -5.13 13.04
CA VAL A 168 0.74 -3.70 13.09
C VAL A 168 0.54 -3.14 11.68
N LEU A 169 1.39 -3.55 10.72
CA LEU A 169 1.28 -3.11 9.33
C LEU A 169 0.00 -3.62 8.64
N SER A 170 -0.41 -4.87 8.93
CA SER A 170 -1.67 -5.42 8.41
C SER A 170 -2.91 -4.76 9.03
N LEU A 171 -2.88 -4.43 10.33
CA LEU A 171 -3.93 -3.62 10.95
C LEU A 171 -4.00 -2.21 10.32
N GLY A 172 -2.85 -1.60 10.03
CA GLY A 172 -2.77 -0.33 9.31
C GLY A 172 -3.40 -0.41 7.91
N LEU A 173 -3.05 -1.43 7.13
CA LEU A 173 -3.67 -1.72 5.81
C LEU A 173 -5.18 -1.83 5.91
N LEU A 174 -5.68 -2.66 6.83
CA LEU A 174 -7.11 -2.86 7.02
C LEU A 174 -7.82 -1.58 7.44
N GLY A 175 -7.21 -0.80 8.33
CA GLY A 175 -7.75 0.48 8.77
C GLY A 175 -7.90 1.48 7.61
N VAL A 176 -6.83 1.69 6.83
CA VAL A 176 -6.89 2.59 5.68
C VAL A 176 -7.88 2.09 4.63
N LEU A 177 -7.88 0.79 4.33
CA LEU A 177 -8.81 0.21 3.36
C LEU A 177 -10.27 0.38 3.82
N ALA A 178 -10.56 0.12 5.09
CA ALA A 178 -11.91 0.29 5.65
C ALA A 178 -12.38 1.74 5.54
N VAL A 179 -11.50 2.70 5.80
CA VAL A 179 -11.81 4.13 5.63
C VAL A 179 -12.10 4.46 4.17
N CYS A 180 -11.26 4.01 3.24
CA CYS A 180 -11.47 4.24 1.80
C CYS A 180 -12.81 3.64 1.32
N VAL A 181 -13.11 2.40 1.72
CA VAL A 181 -14.37 1.72 1.38
C VAL A 181 -15.56 2.43 2.01
N TYR A 182 -15.47 2.82 3.28
CA TYR A 182 -16.54 3.57 3.95
C TYR A 182 -16.84 4.87 3.20
N VAL A 183 -15.81 5.66 2.90
CA VAL A 183 -15.98 6.94 2.20
C VAL A 183 -16.56 6.72 0.81
N TRP A 184 -16.09 5.71 0.09
CA TRP A 184 -16.66 5.35 -1.21
C TRP A 184 -18.14 4.96 -1.06
N VAL A 185 -18.50 4.04 -0.17
CA VAL A 185 -19.89 3.57 -0.06
C VAL A 185 -20.85 4.68 0.38
N VAL A 186 -20.46 5.49 1.35
CA VAL A 186 -21.35 6.50 1.95
C VAL A 186 -21.43 7.76 1.10
N HIS A 187 -20.30 8.21 0.54
CA HIS A 187 -20.23 9.54 -0.04
C HIS A 187 -19.92 9.57 -1.55
N HIS A 188 -19.71 8.42 -2.20
CA HIS A 188 -19.59 8.38 -3.66
C HIS A 188 -20.78 9.01 -4.40
N PRO A 189 -22.06 8.82 -4.00
CA PRO A 189 -23.17 9.47 -4.67
C PRO A 189 -23.08 11.00 -4.63
N GLU A 190 -22.62 11.56 -3.51
CA GLU A 190 -22.43 12.99 -3.33
C GLU A 190 -21.24 13.51 -4.16
N LEU A 191 -20.12 12.77 -4.20
CA LEU A 191 -18.96 13.10 -5.05
C LEU A 191 -19.36 13.14 -6.54
N VAL A 192 -20.12 12.14 -6.99
CA VAL A 192 -20.58 12.05 -8.37
C VAL A 192 -21.55 13.17 -8.71
N ALA A 193 -22.48 13.49 -7.81
CA ALA A 193 -23.43 14.58 -8.01
C ALA A 193 -22.76 15.95 -8.07
N LYS A 194 -21.74 16.20 -7.23
CA LYS A 194 -21.07 17.50 -7.13
C LYS A 194 -20.06 17.74 -8.26
N HIS A 195 -19.26 16.72 -8.61
CA HIS A 195 -18.13 16.89 -9.53
C HIS A 195 -18.34 16.27 -10.91
N GLY A 196 -19.42 15.50 -11.13
CA GLY A 196 -19.74 14.91 -12.42
C GLY A 196 -18.60 14.05 -13.00
N LEU A 197 -17.80 13.42 -12.13
CA LEU A 197 -16.59 12.72 -12.53
C LEU A 197 -16.94 11.43 -13.26
N LYS A 198 -16.92 11.50 -14.58
CA LYS A 198 -17.17 10.38 -15.52
C LYS A 198 -16.39 9.11 -15.17
N HIS A 199 -15.12 9.25 -14.78
CA HIS A 199 -14.29 8.11 -14.34
C HIS A 199 -14.77 7.48 -13.02
N CYS A 200 -15.36 8.27 -12.11
CA CYS A 200 -15.99 7.76 -10.88
C CYS A 200 -17.33 7.06 -11.16
N GLN A 201 -17.95 7.32 -12.31
CA GLN A 201 -19.13 6.61 -12.80
C GLN A 201 -18.78 5.34 -13.62
N GLY A 202 -17.49 5.02 -13.76
CA GLY A 202 -17.02 3.85 -14.50
C GLY A 202 -16.74 4.11 -15.99
N GLU A 203 -16.85 5.36 -16.48
CA GLU A 203 -16.40 5.70 -17.82
C GLU A 203 -14.88 5.74 -17.86
N MET A 204 -14.26 4.67 -18.38
CA MET A 204 -12.83 4.64 -18.67
C MET A 204 -12.57 4.92 -20.16
N PHE A 205 -11.50 5.64 -20.47
CA PHE A 205 -11.06 5.93 -21.86
C PHE A 205 -12.04 6.69 -22.75
N GLY A 206 -12.95 7.49 -22.17
CA GLY A 206 -13.85 8.36 -22.94
C GLY A 206 -14.89 7.61 -23.81
N ARG A 207 -15.10 6.31 -23.58
CA ARG A 207 -16.20 5.57 -24.21
C ARG A 207 -17.48 5.78 -23.41
N ALA A 208 -18.21 6.83 -23.77
CA ALA A 208 -19.61 6.97 -23.41
C ALA A 208 -20.44 6.01 -24.30
N GLY A 209 -21.20 5.11 -23.67
CA GLY A 209 -22.46 4.57 -24.21
C GLY A 209 -22.49 4.03 -25.64
N GLU A 210 -21.81 2.93 -25.92
CA GLU A 210 -22.25 1.98 -26.96
C GLU A 210 -22.57 0.62 -26.32
N LEU A 211 -23.70 0.55 -25.61
CA LEU A 211 -24.43 -0.67 -25.31
C LEU A 211 -25.93 -0.39 -25.45
#